data_AF-A0A3S1B1S9-F1
#
_entry.id   AF-A0A3S1B1S9-F1
#
_cell.length_a   1.000
_cell.length_b   1.000
_cell.length_c   1.000
_cell.angle_alpha   90.00
_cell.angle_beta   90.00
_cell.angle_gamma   90.00
#
_symmetry.space_group_name_H-M   'P 1'
#
loop_
_entity.id
_entity.type
_entity.pdbx_description
1 polymer ?
#
loop_
_entity_poly.entity_id
_entity_poly.type
_entity_poly.pdbx_seq_one_letter_code
_entity_poly.pdbx_strand_id
1 'polypeptide(L)'
;QKSIRVCGVLARLSLLLAVLYFFICSLGLLEDSFKLLGGRAAGEAFRNSALLSNPVACLMIGVLATVLVQSSSTATSIVVAMVASQVLPLQNTIPIVMGTNVGTSITSTLVSLAQAGDREEFRRAFSGATVHDMFNWCAVLVLLPLEIATGYLYHLTGALVRLMNLKGENVKVELLTTLTKPFTELIVQINRDVITDIAMAPDVTQESSVLRRWCEIVMTQFSVQVTRYRPLVVYCSNVARDSPFYSSCTQRGEANFIGSDQETKQLFIGWNETEFVNKTLRRNRCGNLFAQTDLGDKTAGIILLILALIIILASLFGVVKILNSMLKGPVAKAIQKTVNADLPGKWAYFTGYLAMLVGCGLTIVIQSSSVFTSTLTPLVGVGVVSVERMYPMTLGSNLGTTVTGLLAALSTRGGQLDQAMQIALVHLFFNVSGVLLFFPVPITRFPIDLAKTLGKVTAKYRWFAGVYLAGMFLILPVLVFALSMAGWPWLLGLGGLMLVIFLTATIINVLQVKKPQWLPWKLRSWDFLPRFLHSLTPYDHMLSCACVKDKCQKSPSRTEQGDAKSQNRNSEEMTDLLSATAKPNGDPFPQNKDFECV
;
A
#
# COMPACT_ATOMS: atom_id res chain seq x y z
N GLN A 1 35.29 22.30 -14.82
CA GLN A 1 33.90 21.90 -15.18
C GLN A 1 33.58 20.41 -14.99
N LYS A 2 34.37 19.44 -15.49
CA LYS A 2 34.10 17.99 -15.28
C LYS A 2 34.11 17.58 -13.79
N SER A 3 35.08 18.06 -13.01
CA SER A 3 35.18 17.76 -11.56
C SER A 3 33.98 18.28 -10.75
N ILE A 4 33.48 19.48 -11.06
CA ILE A 4 32.27 20.06 -10.43
C ILE A 4 31.01 19.23 -10.73
N ARG A 5 30.86 18.71 -11.96
CA ARG A 5 29.75 17.81 -12.31
C ARG A 5 29.84 16.48 -11.57
N VAL A 6 31.03 15.88 -11.49
CA VAL A 6 31.25 14.62 -10.77
C VAL A 6 30.97 14.80 -9.27
N CYS A 7 31.47 15.87 -8.66
CA CYS A 7 31.22 16.20 -7.26
C CYS A 7 29.72 16.45 -7.00
N GLY A 8 29.02 17.13 -7.90
CA GLY A 8 27.57 17.31 -7.82
C GLY A 8 26.76 16.01 -7.93
N VAL A 9 27.22 15.04 -8.72
CA VAL A 9 26.60 13.71 -8.80
C VAL A 9 26.86 12.91 -7.52
N LEU A 10 28.11 12.90 -7.03
CA LEU A 10 28.47 12.23 -5.78
C LEU A 10 27.70 12.80 -4.59
N ALA A 11 27.58 14.13 -4.48
CA ALA A 11 26.79 14.76 -3.42
C ALA A 11 25.31 14.35 -3.46
N ARG A 12 24.70 14.28 -4.65
CA ARG A 12 23.31 13.82 -4.81
C ARG A 12 23.16 12.34 -4.47
N LEU A 13 24.15 11.51 -4.82
CA LEU A 13 24.16 10.08 -4.49
C LEU A 13 24.29 9.87 -2.98
N SER A 14 25.19 10.60 -2.31
CA SER A 14 25.33 10.56 -0.85
C SER A 14 24.06 11.04 -0.15
N LEU A 15 23.43 12.12 -0.65
CA LEU A 15 22.16 12.61 -0.12
C LEU A 15 21.03 11.58 -0.33
N LEU A 16 20.99 10.92 -1.49
CA LEU A 16 20.04 9.85 -1.77
C LEU A 16 20.20 8.69 -0.78
N LEU A 17 21.43 8.25 -0.52
CA LEU A 17 21.73 7.21 0.47
C LEU A 17 21.32 7.62 1.89
N ALA A 18 21.55 8.88 2.28
CA ALA A 18 21.13 9.38 3.58
C ALA A 18 19.60 9.40 3.73
N VAL A 19 18.88 9.85 2.70
CA VAL A 19 17.42 9.86 2.71
C VAL A 19 16.86 8.42 2.74
N LEU A 20 17.48 7.49 2.00
CA LEU A 20 17.12 6.08 2.03
C LEU A 20 17.36 5.46 3.42
N TYR A 21 18.45 5.83 4.09
CA TYR A 21 18.71 5.40 5.47
C TYR A 21 17.59 5.84 6.42
N PHE A 22 17.18 7.11 6.37
CA PHE A 22 16.07 7.62 7.20
C PHE A 22 14.75 6.93 6.88
N PHE A 23 14.49 6.64 5.59
CA PHE A 23 13.34 5.84 5.19
C PHE A 23 13.36 4.45 5.86
N ILE A 24 14.46 3.70 5.76
CA ILE A 24 14.57 2.37 6.38
C ILE A 24 14.42 2.45 7.90
N CYS A 25 15.04 3.44 8.56
CA CYS A 25 14.89 3.66 10.01
C CYS A 25 13.44 3.94 10.42
N SER A 26 12.70 4.72 9.60
CA SER A 26 11.30 5.04 9.88
C SER A 26 10.36 3.83 9.79
N LEU A 27 10.70 2.80 9.01
CA LEU A 27 9.94 1.54 8.97
C LEU A 27 10.01 0.80 10.31
N GLY A 28 11.17 0.81 10.97
CA GLY A 28 11.32 0.24 12.31
C GLY A 28 10.52 1.02 13.37
N LEU A 29 10.51 2.36 13.30
CA LEU A 29 9.68 3.19 14.20
C LEU A 29 8.19 2.94 13.98
N LEU A 30 7.78 2.74 12.72
CA LEU A 30 6.41 2.44 12.37
C LEU A 30 5.96 1.06 12.92
N GLU A 31 6.81 0.04 12.80
CA GLU A 31 6.59 -1.28 13.40
C GLU A 31 6.40 -1.17 14.92
N ASP A 32 7.29 -0.44 15.61
CA ASP A 32 7.23 -0.24 17.05
C ASP A 32 5.98 0.55 17.46
N SER A 33 5.57 1.56 16.67
CA SER A 33 4.32 2.27 16.87
C SER A 33 3.11 1.35 16.77
N PHE A 34 3.04 0.49 15.75
CA PHE A 34 1.93 -0.45 15.61
C PHE A 34 1.90 -1.50 16.71
N LYS A 35 3.04 -1.92 17.25
CA LYS A 35 3.07 -2.79 18.45
C LYS A 35 2.51 -2.09 19.69
N LEU A 36 2.86 -0.82 19.90
CA LEU A 36 2.34 -0.01 21.02
C LEU A 36 0.84 0.27 20.89
N LEU A 37 0.36 0.56 19.68
CA LEU A 37 -1.05 0.78 19.38
C LEU A 37 -1.85 -0.53 19.38
N GLY A 38 -1.22 -1.61 18.93
CA GLY A 38 -1.89 -2.85 18.60
C GLY A 38 -1.85 -3.94 19.65
N GLY A 39 -0.89 -3.92 20.58
CA GLY A 39 -0.74 -4.96 21.61
C GLY A 39 -1.94 -5.11 22.55
N ARG A 40 -2.80 -4.09 22.69
CA ARG A 40 -4.00 -4.15 23.56
C ARG A 40 -5.33 -3.91 22.82
N ALA A 41 -5.40 -2.92 21.91
CA ALA A 41 -6.66 -2.51 21.28
C ALA A 41 -6.89 -3.11 19.87
N ALA A 42 -5.82 -3.31 19.09
CA ALA A 42 -5.92 -3.90 17.74
C ALA A 42 -6.33 -5.37 17.81
N GLY A 43 -5.81 -6.12 18.80
CA GLY A 43 -6.18 -7.52 19.00
C GLY A 43 -7.68 -7.74 19.16
N GLU A 44 -8.41 -6.84 19.85
CA GLU A 44 -9.86 -6.92 20.06
C GLU A 44 -10.66 -6.32 18.89
N ALA A 45 -10.23 -5.18 18.33
CA ALA A 45 -10.92 -4.53 17.21
C ALA A 45 -10.81 -5.32 15.89
N PHE A 46 -9.71 -6.03 15.65
CA PHE A 46 -9.48 -6.78 14.41
C PHE A 46 -9.95 -8.24 14.46
N ARG A 47 -10.09 -8.86 15.64
CA ARG A 47 -10.70 -10.20 15.77
C ARG A 47 -12.20 -10.22 15.44
N ASN A 48 -12.89 -9.10 15.66
CA ASN A 48 -14.35 -9.02 15.55
C ASN A 48 -14.86 -8.24 14.33
N SER A 49 -14.00 -7.78 13.43
CA SER A 49 -14.42 -6.95 12.30
C SER A 49 -14.74 -7.79 11.06
N ALA A 50 -16.03 -7.87 10.72
CA ALA A 50 -16.51 -8.37 9.41
C ALA A 50 -15.79 -7.70 8.22
N LEU A 51 -15.26 -6.48 8.43
CA LEU A 51 -14.44 -5.70 7.51
C LEU A 51 -13.27 -6.48 6.89
N LEU A 52 -12.52 -7.21 7.72
CA LEU A 52 -11.30 -7.91 7.26
C LEU A 52 -11.60 -9.31 6.71
N SER A 53 -12.82 -9.83 6.89
CA SER A 53 -13.19 -11.15 6.37
C SER A 53 -13.38 -11.17 4.85
N ASN A 54 -13.67 -10.01 4.25
CA ASN A 54 -13.96 -9.91 2.83
C ASN A 54 -12.72 -9.50 2.02
N PRO A 55 -12.19 -10.38 1.14
CA PRO A 55 -10.98 -10.09 0.37
C PRO A 55 -11.15 -8.89 -0.58
N VAL A 56 -12.37 -8.62 -1.05
CA VAL A 56 -12.64 -7.46 -1.93
C VAL A 56 -12.59 -6.15 -1.14
N ALA A 57 -13.10 -6.13 0.10
CA ALA A 57 -12.92 -4.98 1.00
C ALA A 57 -11.42 -4.74 1.28
N CYS A 58 -10.67 -5.80 1.56
CA CYS A 58 -9.22 -5.74 1.76
C CYS A 58 -8.49 -5.16 0.53
N LEU A 59 -8.86 -5.59 -0.69
CA LEU A 59 -8.34 -5.01 -1.93
C LEU A 59 -8.59 -3.50 -1.98
N MET A 60 -9.83 -3.06 -1.72
CA MET A 60 -10.18 -1.64 -1.78
C MET A 60 -9.49 -0.81 -0.69
N ILE A 61 -9.28 -1.35 0.51
CA ILE A 61 -8.44 -0.72 1.55
C ILE A 61 -7.04 -0.46 1.01
N GLY A 62 -6.43 -1.41 0.30
CA GLY A 62 -5.12 -1.23 -0.33
C GLY A 62 -5.09 -0.12 -1.38
N VAL A 63 -6.10 -0.06 -2.24
CA VAL A 63 -6.24 1.00 -3.27
C VAL A 63 -6.34 2.36 -2.59
N LEU A 64 -7.27 2.51 -1.65
CA LEU A 64 -7.50 3.76 -0.92
C LEU A 64 -6.29 4.18 -0.10
N ALA A 65 -5.63 3.24 0.59
CA ALA A 65 -4.40 3.52 1.33
C ALA A 65 -3.32 4.10 0.42
N THR A 66 -3.17 3.55 -0.79
CA THR A 66 -2.19 4.07 -1.75
C THR A 66 -2.62 5.39 -2.36
N VAL A 67 -3.91 5.61 -2.62
CA VAL A 67 -4.42 6.90 -3.09
C VAL A 67 -4.21 8.00 -2.04
N LEU A 68 -4.39 7.70 -0.75
CA LEU A 68 -4.15 8.66 0.32
C LEU A 68 -2.65 8.93 0.53
N VAL A 69 -1.84 7.87 0.53
CA VAL A 69 -0.38 7.97 0.77
C VAL A 69 0.38 8.42 -0.49
N GLN A 70 -0.24 8.30 -1.67
CA GLN A 70 0.34 8.57 -2.99
C GLN A 70 1.60 7.74 -3.33
N SER A 71 1.86 6.67 -2.57
CA SER A 71 3.03 5.83 -2.69
C SER A 71 2.70 4.39 -2.34
N SER A 72 2.76 3.51 -3.33
CA SER A 72 2.44 2.09 -3.16
C SER A 72 3.54 1.33 -2.42
N SER A 73 4.81 1.72 -2.56
CA SER A 73 5.90 1.19 -1.74
C SER A 73 5.69 1.53 -0.28
N THR A 74 5.36 2.80 0.02
CA THR A 74 5.05 3.24 1.37
C THR A 74 3.85 2.49 1.94
N ALA A 75 2.72 2.45 1.21
CA ALA A 75 1.53 1.73 1.65
C ALA A 75 1.82 0.25 1.91
N THR A 76 2.59 -0.40 1.04
CA THR A 76 2.98 -1.81 1.20
C THR A 76 3.91 -2.01 2.41
N SER A 77 4.88 -1.12 2.64
CA SER A 77 5.75 -1.21 3.81
C SER A 77 4.99 -1.01 5.13
N ILE A 78 3.99 -0.13 5.16
CA ILE A 78 3.08 0.02 6.30
C ILE A 78 2.33 -1.31 6.54
N VAL A 79 1.82 -1.93 5.47
CA VAL A 79 1.12 -3.21 5.54
C VAL A 79 2.02 -4.36 6.00
N VAL A 80 3.27 -4.42 5.52
CA VAL A 80 4.27 -5.39 5.99
C VAL A 80 4.56 -5.18 7.48
N ALA A 81 4.73 -3.93 7.94
CA ALA A 81 4.94 -3.60 9.35
C ALA A 81 3.73 -3.98 10.24
N MET A 82 2.50 -3.86 9.72
CA MET A 82 1.29 -4.31 10.43
C MET A 82 1.21 -5.83 10.56
N VAL A 83 1.65 -6.59 9.56
CA VAL A 83 1.75 -8.06 9.67
C VAL A 83 2.88 -8.46 10.62
N ALA A 84 4.02 -7.79 10.55
CA ALA A 84 5.17 -7.95 11.44
C ALA A 84 4.92 -7.57 12.90
N SER A 85 3.79 -6.92 13.19
CA SER A 85 3.33 -6.59 14.55
C SER A 85 2.11 -7.42 14.96
N GLN A 86 1.72 -8.43 14.17
CA GLN A 86 0.52 -9.26 14.34
C GLN A 86 -0.79 -8.47 14.39
N VAL A 87 -0.79 -7.24 13.88
CA VAL A 87 -1.98 -6.39 13.81
C VAL A 87 -2.91 -6.88 12.69
N LEU A 88 -2.34 -7.34 11.58
CA LEU A 88 -3.09 -7.88 10.44
C LEU A 88 -2.76 -9.35 10.19
N PRO A 89 -3.78 -10.22 10.01
CA PRO A 89 -3.56 -11.60 9.62
C PRO A 89 -3.07 -11.67 8.16
N LEU A 90 -2.08 -12.51 7.94
CA LEU A 90 -1.38 -12.70 6.67
C LEU A 90 -2.32 -12.91 5.47
N GLN A 91 -3.36 -13.73 5.63
CA GLN A 91 -4.30 -14.10 4.56
C GLN A 91 -5.09 -12.89 4.04
N ASN A 92 -5.51 -12.02 4.94
CA ASN A 92 -6.33 -10.85 4.61
C ASN A 92 -5.44 -9.71 4.06
N THR A 93 -4.14 -9.78 4.30
CA THR A 93 -3.15 -8.84 3.78
C THR A 93 -2.84 -9.05 2.30
N ILE A 94 -2.98 -10.27 1.78
CA ILE A 94 -2.68 -10.55 0.36
C ILE A 94 -3.52 -9.65 -0.58
N PRO A 95 -4.85 -9.57 -0.45
CA PRO A 95 -5.65 -8.64 -1.24
C PRO A 95 -5.28 -7.16 -1.00
N ILE A 96 -4.92 -6.77 0.23
CA ILE A 96 -4.48 -5.39 0.52
C ILE A 96 -3.26 -5.04 -0.35
N VAL A 97 -2.27 -5.91 -0.43
CA VAL A 97 -1.06 -5.70 -1.24
C VAL A 97 -1.36 -5.68 -2.75
N MET A 98 -2.34 -6.47 -3.22
CA MET A 98 -2.81 -6.35 -4.59
C MET A 98 -3.40 -4.96 -4.85
N GLY A 99 -4.16 -4.43 -3.88
CA GLY A 99 -4.79 -3.12 -3.96
C GLY A 99 -3.78 -1.98 -3.93
N THR A 100 -2.70 -2.11 -3.15
CA THR A 100 -1.67 -1.07 -3.11
C THR A 100 -0.96 -0.89 -4.45
N ASN A 101 -0.81 -1.94 -5.26
CA ASN A 101 -0.27 -1.82 -6.61
C ASN A 101 -1.19 -1.03 -7.54
N VAL A 102 -2.51 -1.31 -7.48
CA VAL A 102 -3.51 -0.63 -8.30
C VAL A 102 -3.50 0.89 -8.07
N GLY A 103 -3.42 1.35 -6.81
CA GLY A 103 -3.44 2.77 -6.50
C GLY A 103 -2.23 3.58 -7.01
N THR A 104 -1.14 2.93 -7.45
CA THR A 104 0.11 3.60 -7.85
C THR A 104 -0.04 4.60 -9.01
N SER A 105 -1.02 4.37 -9.89
CA SER A 105 -1.17 5.12 -11.15
C SER A 105 -1.85 6.48 -11.02
N ILE A 106 -2.35 6.84 -9.83
CA ILE A 106 -3.00 8.14 -9.61
C ILE A 106 -2.03 9.30 -9.87
N THR A 107 -0.77 9.18 -9.44
CA THR A 107 0.24 10.25 -9.58
C THR A 107 0.58 10.54 -11.04
N SER A 108 0.80 9.50 -11.84
CA SER A 108 1.13 9.66 -13.27
C SER A 108 -0.07 10.21 -14.02
N THR A 109 -1.28 9.82 -13.63
CA THR A 109 -2.53 10.34 -14.20
C THR A 109 -2.71 11.83 -13.89
N LEU A 110 -2.45 12.26 -12.64
CA LEU A 110 -2.43 13.68 -12.28
C LEU A 110 -1.39 14.47 -13.08
N VAL A 111 -0.18 13.94 -13.24
CA VAL A 111 0.88 14.60 -14.01
C VAL A 111 0.50 14.74 -15.48
N SER A 112 -0.23 13.79 -16.06
CA SER A 112 -0.70 13.89 -17.44
C SER A 112 -1.66 15.08 -17.66
N LEU A 113 -2.42 15.49 -16.63
CA LEU A 113 -3.30 16.66 -16.70
C LEU A 113 -2.52 17.96 -16.89
N ALA A 114 -1.27 18.03 -16.44
CA ALA A 114 -0.41 19.19 -16.67
C ALA A 114 -0.07 19.38 -18.17
N GLN A 115 -0.16 18.33 -18.97
CA GLN A 115 0.00 18.38 -20.42
C GLN A 115 -1.31 18.50 -21.17
N ALA A 116 -2.40 18.83 -20.46
CA ALA A 116 -3.69 18.99 -21.11
C ALA A 116 -3.65 20.05 -22.21
N GLY A 117 -2.80 21.08 -22.13
CA GLY A 117 -2.72 22.20 -23.08
C GLY A 117 -2.87 21.82 -24.56
N ASP A 118 -2.05 20.89 -25.06
CA ASP A 118 -2.11 20.38 -26.43
C ASP A 118 -2.86 19.03 -26.50
N ARG A 119 -3.77 18.88 -27.49
CA ARG A 119 -4.61 17.67 -27.60
C ARG A 119 -3.81 16.41 -27.89
N GLU A 120 -2.81 16.47 -28.77
CA GLU A 120 -2.01 15.31 -29.13
C GLU A 120 -0.99 14.96 -28.05
N GLU A 121 -0.41 15.97 -27.39
CA GLU A 121 0.42 15.73 -26.20
C GLU A 121 -0.40 15.12 -25.08
N PHE A 122 -1.59 15.65 -24.80
CA PHE A 122 -2.47 15.12 -23.76
C PHE A 122 -2.93 13.69 -24.07
N ARG A 123 -3.28 13.41 -25.34
CA ARG A 123 -3.64 12.07 -25.81
C ARG A 123 -2.55 11.05 -25.48
N ARG A 124 -1.30 11.38 -25.83
CA ARG A 124 -0.15 10.50 -25.60
C ARG A 124 0.19 10.40 -24.11
N ALA A 125 0.24 11.53 -23.40
CA ALA A 125 0.54 11.61 -21.97
C ALA A 125 -0.44 10.77 -21.15
N PHE A 126 -1.74 10.96 -21.38
CA PHE A 126 -2.78 10.22 -20.67
C PHE A 126 -2.76 8.73 -21.00
N SER A 127 -2.48 8.36 -22.25
CA SER A 127 -2.27 6.96 -22.64
C SER A 127 -1.06 6.35 -21.91
N GLY A 128 0.05 7.10 -21.81
CA GLY A 128 1.24 6.67 -21.08
C GLY A 128 0.97 6.51 -19.58
N ALA A 129 0.28 7.48 -18.97
CA ALA A 129 -0.06 7.45 -17.56
C ALA A 129 -0.98 6.28 -17.17
N THR A 130 -1.95 5.95 -18.02
CA THR A 130 -2.96 4.91 -17.75
C THR A 130 -2.52 3.51 -18.16
N VAL A 131 -1.43 3.33 -18.91
CA VAL A 131 -0.97 1.99 -19.31
C VAL A 131 -0.61 1.12 -18.11
N HIS A 132 -0.05 1.75 -17.08
CA HIS A 132 0.25 1.10 -15.81
C HIS A 132 -1.03 0.68 -15.09
N ASP A 133 -2.03 1.57 -15.08
CA ASP A 133 -3.32 1.35 -14.43
C ASP A 133 -4.08 0.17 -15.06
N MET A 134 -4.16 0.17 -16.40
CA MET A 134 -4.79 -0.91 -17.16
C MET A 134 -4.16 -2.27 -16.86
N PHE A 135 -2.83 -2.32 -16.77
CA PHE A 135 -2.12 -3.55 -16.40
C PHE A 135 -2.49 -4.02 -14.99
N ASN A 136 -2.42 -3.15 -13.98
CA ASN A 136 -2.67 -3.55 -12.60
C ASN A 136 -4.12 -4.02 -12.39
N TRP A 137 -5.10 -3.33 -12.98
CA TRP A 137 -6.49 -3.78 -12.93
C TRP A 137 -6.70 -5.12 -13.63
N CYS A 138 -6.12 -5.31 -14.83
CA CYS A 138 -6.20 -6.60 -15.52
C CYS A 138 -5.55 -7.73 -14.70
N ALA A 139 -4.41 -7.45 -14.05
CA ALA A 139 -3.74 -8.41 -13.17
C ALA A 139 -4.60 -8.76 -11.95
N VAL A 140 -5.18 -7.77 -11.26
CA VAL A 140 -6.05 -8.01 -10.10
C VAL A 140 -7.32 -8.77 -10.49
N LEU A 141 -7.96 -8.42 -11.61
CA LEU A 141 -9.18 -9.09 -12.08
C LEU A 141 -8.97 -10.58 -12.35
N VAL A 142 -7.76 -11.01 -12.71
CA VAL A 142 -7.42 -12.42 -12.93
C VAL A 142 -6.87 -13.08 -11.67
N LEU A 143 -5.92 -12.42 -11.00
CA LEU A 143 -5.14 -13.02 -9.92
C LEU A 143 -5.88 -13.02 -8.57
N LEU A 144 -6.77 -12.06 -8.31
CA LEU A 144 -7.53 -12.05 -7.05
C LEU A 144 -8.53 -13.21 -6.98
N PRO A 145 -9.39 -13.48 -7.99
CA PRO A 145 -10.25 -14.67 -7.96
C PRO A 145 -9.45 -15.97 -7.88
N LEU A 146 -8.31 -16.04 -8.57
CA LEU A 146 -7.41 -17.19 -8.51
C LEU A 146 -6.87 -17.39 -7.09
N GLU A 147 -6.43 -16.31 -6.42
CA GLU A 147 -5.97 -16.36 -5.04
C GLU A 147 -7.08 -16.77 -4.08
N ILE A 148 -8.30 -16.25 -4.23
CA ILE A 148 -9.44 -16.63 -3.40
C ILE A 148 -9.79 -18.12 -3.58
N ALA A 149 -9.73 -18.62 -4.82
CA ALA A 149 -10.08 -20.01 -5.12
C ALA A 149 -9.02 -21.03 -4.70
N THR A 150 -7.73 -20.66 -4.78
CA THR A 150 -6.62 -21.61 -4.65
C THR A 150 -5.61 -21.28 -3.55
N GLY A 151 -5.55 -20.03 -3.10
CA GLY A 151 -4.50 -19.53 -2.21
C GLY A 151 -3.09 -19.66 -2.81
N TYR A 152 -2.95 -19.61 -4.15
CA TYR A 152 -1.67 -19.96 -4.77
C TYR A 152 -0.51 -19.07 -4.32
N LEU A 153 -0.72 -17.76 -4.14
CA LEU A 153 0.32 -16.85 -3.64
C LEU A 153 0.63 -17.18 -2.20
N TYR A 154 -0.39 -17.37 -1.36
CA TYR A 154 -0.21 -17.78 0.03
C TYR A 154 0.65 -19.06 0.14
N HIS A 155 0.29 -20.11 -0.60
CA HIS A 155 0.98 -21.40 -0.56
C HIS A 155 2.38 -21.36 -1.18
N LEU A 156 2.53 -20.73 -2.35
CA LEU A 156 3.83 -20.60 -3.04
C LEU A 156 4.83 -19.85 -2.19
N THR A 157 4.45 -18.68 -1.68
CA THR A 157 5.33 -17.84 -0.87
C THR A 157 5.62 -18.48 0.48
N GLY A 158 4.63 -19.12 1.10
CA GLY A 158 4.83 -19.87 2.34
C GLY A 158 5.80 -21.03 2.17
N ALA A 159 5.75 -21.75 1.05
CA ALA A 159 6.72 -22.80 0.72
C ALA A 159 8.13 -22.23 0.55
N LEU A 160 8.29 -21.11 -0.17
CA LEU A 160 9.57 -20.44 -0.34
C LEU A 160 10.17 -19.95 0.98
N VAL A 161 9.36 -19.37 1.86
CA VAL A 161 9.82 -18.93 3.20
C VAL A 161 10.31 -20.12 4.04
N ARG A 162 9.59 -21.25 4.00
CA ARG A 162 10.03 -22.48 4.69
C ARG A 162 11.36 -23.01 4.12
N LEU A 163 11.58 -22.93 2.81
CA LEU A 163 12.83 -23.32 2.16
C LEU A 163 14.00 -22.39 2.52
N MET A 164 13.74 -21.11 2.78
CA MET A 164 14.77 -20.15 3.20
C MET A 164 15.28 -20.40 4.63
N ASN A 165 14.69 -21.34 5.39
CA ASN A 165 15.07 -21.72 6.75
C ASN A 165 15.38 -20.52 7.68
N LEU A 166 14.55 -19.49 7.63
CA LEU A 166 14.74 -18.23 8.38
C LEU A 166 14.62 -18.40 9.90
N LYS A 167 14.24 -19.60 10.38
CA LYS A 167 14.22 -19.99 11.80
C LYS A 167 15.54 -20.56 12.31
N GLY A 168 16.51 -20.86 11.44
CA GLY A 168 17.82 -21.31 11.89
C GLY A 168 18.59 -20.17 12.56
N GLU A 169 19.20 -20.43 13.72
CA GLU A 169 20.05 -19.50 14.50
C GLU A 169 21.15 -18.78 13.68
N ASN A 170 21.41 -19.22 12.44
CA ASN A 170 22.52 -18.76 11.60
C ASN A 170 22.15 -17.76 10.48
N VAL A 171 20.87 -17.47 10.21
CA VAL A 171 20.51 -16.40 9.25
C VAL A 171 20.00 -15.19 10.01
N LYS A 172 20.90 -14.62 10.80
CA LYS A 172 20.83 -13.22 11.20
C LYS A 172 20.94 -12.38 9.92
N VAL A 173 19.81 -12.03 9.31
CA VAL A 173 19.76 -10.83 8.46
C VAL A 173 19.89 -9.61 9.38
N GLU A 174 21.01 -9.53 10.10
CA GLU A 174 21.29 -8.47 11.06
C GLU A 174 21.73 -7.20 10.33
N LEU A 175 22.09 -7.24 9.04
CA LEU A 175 22.66 -6.08 8.35
C LEU A 175 21.76 -4.83 8.43
N LEU A 176 20.46 -4.94 8.11
CA LEU A 176 19.53 -3.82 8.22
C LEU A 176 19.16 -3.51 9.67
N THR A 177 19.01 -4.53 10.52
CA THR A 177 18.65 -4.30 11.93
C THR A 177 19.79 -3.63 12.70
N THR A 178 21.04 -4.05 12.51
CA THR A 178 22.25 -3.42 13.05
C THR A 178 22.42 -1.99 12.55
N LEU A 179 22.07 -1.72 11.28
CA LEU A 179 22.11 -0.39 10.71
C LEU A 179 21.04 0.55 11.32
N THR A 180 19.85 0.03 11.61
CA THR A 180 18.69 0.82 12.07
C THR A 180 18.55 0.93 13.59
N LYS A 181 18.99 -0.10 14.35
CA LYS A 181 18.92 -0.17 15.82
C LYS A 181 19.45 1.07 16.53
N PRO A 182 20.65 1.60 16.23
CA PRO A 182 21.19 2.73 17.00
C PRO A 182 20.29 3.97 16.92
N PHE A 183 19.61 4.18 15.79
CA PHE A 183 18.69 5.29 15.62
C PHE A 183 17.33 5.01 16.28
N THR A 184 16.76 3.83 16.08
CA THR A 184 15.42 3.53 16.61
C THR A 184 15.40 3.35 18.11
N GLU A 185 16.43 2.71 18.69
CA GLU A 185 16.51 2.47 20.13
C GLU A 185 16.71 3.77 20.90
N LEU A 186 17.36 4.78 20.30
CA LEU A 186 17.44 6.13 20.87
C LEU A 186 16.04 6.73 21.08
N ILE A 187 15.08 6.39 20.22
CA ILE A 187 13.71 6.91 20.26
C ILE A 187 12.85 6.03 21.19
N VAL A 188 12.74 4.73 20.91
CA VAL A 188 11.80 3.82 21.57
C VAL A 188 12.41 2.43 21.78
N GLN A 189 12.06 1.79 22.90
CA GLN A 189 12.31 0.36 23.12
C GLN A 189 11.02 -0.30 23.58
N ILE A 190 10.77 -1.50 23.04
CA ILE A 190 9.58 -2.30 23.33
C ILE A 190 9.98 -3.51 24.16
N ASN A 191 9.19 -3.80 25.19
CA ASN A 191 9.30 -5.03 25.95
C ASN A 191 8.52 -6.14 25.23
N ARG A 192 9.25 -7.07 24.60
CA ARG A 192 8.65 -8.13 23.79
C ARG A 192 8.01 -9.23 24.63
N ASP A 193 8.55 -9.47 25.82
CA ASP A 193 8.08 -10.52 26.73
C ASP A 193 6.65 -10.23 27.20
N VAL A 194 6.36 -8.94 27.46
CA VAL A 194 5.00 -8.48 27.79
C VAL A 194 4.00 -8.72 26.65
N ILE A 195 4.42 -8.61 25.39
CA ILE A 195 3.53 -8.86 24.24
C ILE A 195 3.18 -10.34 24.14
N THR A 196 4.15 -11.24 24.37
CA THR A 196 3.91 -12.68 24.41
C THR A 196 3.04 -13.09 25.59
N ASP A 197 3.23 -12.47 26.76
CA ASP A 197 2.44 -12.75 27.96
C ASP A 197 0.98 -12.32 27.79
N ILE A 198 0.74 -11.14 27.20
CA ILE A 198 -0.62 -10.67 26.86
C ILE A 198 -1.32 -11.63 25.88
N ALA A 199 -0.57 -12.20 24.92
CA ALA A 199 -1.13 -13.13 23.95
C ALA A 199 -1.49 -14.50 24.56
N MET A 200 -0.79 -14.93 25.62
CA MET A 200 -1.02 -16.21 26.28
C MET A 200 -2.00 -16.13 27.48
N ALA A 201 -2.08 -14.99 28.17
CA ALA A 201 -2.92 -14.82 29.36
C ALA A 201 -3.53 -13.39 29.45
N PRO A 202 -4.57 -13.07 28.64
CA PRO A 202 -5.09 -11.70 28.52
C PRO A 202 -5.66 -11.09 29.82
N ASP A 203 -6.15 -11.91 30.76
CA ASP A 203 -6.78 -11.43 32.00
C ASP A 203 -5.78 -11.09 33.13
N VAL A 204 -4.54 -11.59 33.08
CA VAL A 204 -3.56 -11.47 34.18
C VAL A 204 -2.68 -10.22 34.04
N THR A 205 -2.53 -9.68 32.83
CA THR A 205 -1.50 -8.68 32.48
C THR A 205 -2.02 -7.26 32.24
N GLN A 206 -3.21 -6.88 32.75
CA GLN A 206 -3.83 -5.58 32.46
C GLN A 206 -2.94 -4.36 32.83
N GLU A 207 -1.98 -4.51 33.77
CA GLU A 207 -1.12 -3.41 34.23
C GLU A 207 0.27 -3.31 33.57
N SER A 208 0.71 -4.29 32.76
CA SER A 208 2.08 -4.31 32.22
C SER A 208 2.24 -3.48 30.94
N SER A 209 3.01 -2.39 31.01
CA SER A 209 3.32 -1.52 29.87
C SER A 209 4.20 -2.23 28.83
N VAL A 210 3.81 -2.12 27.55
CA VAL A 210 4.55 -2.63 26.39
C VAL A 210 5.79 -1.76 26.10
N LEU A 211 5.74 -0.48 26.47
CA LEU A 211 6.89 0.42 26.41
C LEU A 211 7.94 0.03 27.46
N ARG A 212 9.17 -0.23 27.04
CA ARG A 212 10.27 -0.56 27.96
C ARG A 212 10.77 0.71 28.66
N ARG A 213 10.18 1.03 29.81
CA ARG A 213 10.55 2.22 30.61
C ARG A 213 11.76 1.97 31.50
N TRP A 214 11.90 0.77 32.05
CA TRP A 214 12.90 0.44 33.06
C TRP A 214 13.89 -0.59 32.51
N CYS A 215 15.18 -0.26 32.57
CA CYS A 215 16.25 -1.12 32.07
C CYS A 215 17.02 -1.80 33.20
N GLU A 216 17.00 -1.20 34.40
CA GLU A 216 17.63 -1.75 35.60
C GLU A 216 16.60 -1.77 36.73
N ILE A 217 16.30 -2.96 37.23
CA ILE A 217 15.40 -3.20 38.35
C ILE A 217 16.23 -3.86 39.44
N VAL A 218 16.58 -3.10 40.47
CA VAL A 218 17.28 -3.64 41.63
C VAL A 218 16.22 -4.19 42.58
N MET A 219 16.14 -5.52 42.68
CA MET A 219 15.28 -6.22 43.63
C MET A 219 16.08 -6.56 44.89
N THR A 220 15.45 -6.42 46.04
CA THR A 220 15.96 -6.96 47.30
C THR A 220 14.97 -7.93 47.90
N GLN A 221 15.52 -8.98 48.48
CA GLN A 221 14.77 -10.10 49.03
C GLN A 221 14.55 -9.85 50.52
N PHE A 222 13.30 -9.74 50.92
CA PHE A 222 12.91 -9.64 52.33
C PHE A 222 12.28 -10.96 52.75
N SER A 223 12.66 -11.46 53.94
CA SER A 223 11.94 -12.57 54.56
C SER A 223 10.73 -12.00 55.31
N VAL A 224 9.55 -12.53 55.00
CA VAL A 224 8.32 -12.25 55.74
C VAL A 224 7.84 -13.56 56.34
N GLN A 225 7.36 -13.52 57.59
CA GLN A 225 6.71 -14.67 58.18
C GLN A 225 5.25 -14.68 57.73
N VAL A 226 4.86 -15.73 57.01
CA VAL A 226 3.49 -15.94 56.56
C VAL A 226 2.94 -17.12 57.35
N THR A 227 1.80 -16.93 57.99
CA THR A 227 1.10 -18.02 58.66
C THR A 227 0.20 -18.71 57.64
N ARG A 228 0.55 -19.95 57.25
CA ARG A 228 -0.30 -20.78 56.38
C ARG A 228 -1.13 -21.73 57.21
N TYR A 229 -2.37 -21.93 56.80
CA TYR A 229 -3.31 -22.82 57.47
C TYR A 229 -3.58 -24.03 56.59
N ARG A 230 -3.50 -25.23 57.16
CA ARG A 230 -4.01 -26.45 56.52
C ARG A 230 -5.25 -26.94 57.23
N PRO A 231 -6.30 -27.31 56.50
CA PRO A 231 -7.43 -27.98 57.09
C PRO A 231 -7.00 -29.39 57.53
N LEU A 232 -7.12 -29.65 58.82
CA LEU A 232 -7.04 -30.98 59.42
C LEU A 232 -8.44 -31.40 59.84
N VAL A 233 -8.92 -32.51 59.30
CA VAL A 233 -10.19 -33.11 59.73
C VAL A 233 -9.88 -34.07 60.87
N VAL A 234 -10.51 -33.84 62.03
CA VAL A 234 -10.31 -34.67 63.22
C VAL A 234 -11.64 -35.32 63.61
N TYR A 235 -11.59 -36.62 63.88
CA TYR A 235 -12.70 -37.37 64.46
C TYR A 235 -12.66 -37.21 65.98
N CYS A 236 -13.63 -36.50 66.55
CA CYS A 236 -13.62 -36.19 67.98
C CYS A 236 -13.84 -37.43 68.87
N SER A 237 -14.28 -38.56 68.30
CA SER A 237 -14.44 -39.86 69.00
C SER A 237 -13.11 -40.51 69.42
N ASN A 238 -12.00 -40.19 68.74
CA ASN A 238 -10.70 -40.84 68.94
C ASN A 238 -9.61 -39.90 69.50
N VAL A 239 -9.98 -38.72 70.02
CA VAL A 239 -9.03 -37.77 70.62
C VAL A 239 -8.86 -38.07 72.10
N ALA A 240 -7.63 -38.43 72.51
CA ALA A 240 -7.30 -38.69 73.91
C ALA A 240 -7.39 -37.41 74.77
N ARG A 241 -7.71 -37.54 76.07
CA ARG A 241 -7.95 -36.40 76.99
C ARG A 241 -6.73 -35.49 77.21
N ASP A 242 -5.55 -36.03 77.02
CA ASP A 242 -4.25 -35.36 77.10
C ASP A 242 -3.86 -34.66 75.79
N SER A 243 -4.63 -34.83 74.72
CA SER A 243 -4.38 -34.19 73.44
C SER A 243 -4.70 -32.68 73.49
N PRO A 244 -3.86 -31.82 72.89
CA PRO A 244 -4.11 -30.37 72.79
C PRO A 244 -5.38 -30.04 71.97
N PHE A 245 -5.94 -30.99 71.22
CA PHE A 245 -7.16 -30.82 70.43
C PHE A 245 -8.45 -31.21 71.18
N TYR A 246 -8.35 -31.78 72.39
CA TYR A 246 -9.50 -32.26 73.18
C TYR A 246 -10.44 -31.12 73.62
N SER A 247 -9.90 -29.95 73.95
CA SER A 247 -10.67 -28.76 74.32
C SER A 247 -11.52 -28.21 73.16
N SER A 248 -11.02 -28.28 71.92
CA SER A 248 -11.74 -27.84 70.72
C SER A 248 -12.88 -28.79 70.32
N CYS A 249 -12.78 -30.08 70.69
CA CYS A 249 -13.87 -31.05 70.53
C CYS A 249 -14.96 -30.91 71.62
N THR A 250 -14.66 -30.33 72.77
CA THR A 250 -15.59 -30.21 73.91
C THR A 250 -16.29 -28.84 74.03
N GLN A 251 -15.73 -27.77 73.44
CA GLN A 251 -16.41 -26.47 73.37
C GLN A 251 -17.53 -26.45 72.29
N ARG A 252 -18.73 -26.03 72.71
CA ARG A 252 -19.95 -25.87 71.91
C ARG A 252 -20.03 -24.49 71.25
N GLY A 253 -18.92 -24.00 70.70
CA GLY A 253 -18.85 -22.74 69.93
C GLY A 253 -18.93 -22.99 68.41
N GLU A 254 -19.28 -21.94 67.65
CA GLU A 254 -19.45 -21.90 66.17
C GLU A 254 -18.20 -22.36 65.38
N ALA A 255 -17.89 -23.65 65.40
CA ALA A 255 -16.92 -24.27 64.50
C ALA A 255 -17.68 -25.13 63.48
N ASN A 256 -17.41 -24.92 62.20
CA ASN A 256 -18.10 -25.56 61.07
C ASN A 256 -17.91 -27.09 61.10
N PHE A 257 -18.94 -27.83 61.52
CA PHE A 257 -19.01 -29.28 61.34
C PHE A 257 -19.12 -29.60 59.85
N ILE A 258 -18.38 -30.61 59.39
CA ILE A 258 -18.40 -31.06 58.00
C ILE A 258 -18.88 -32.50 57.97
N GLY A 259 -20.07 -32.72 57.40
CA GLY A 259 -20.74 -34.03 57.34
C GLY A 259 -22.03 -34.08 58.19
N SER A 260 -22.95 -34.99 57.87
CA SER A 260 -24.25 -35.11 58.57
C SER A 260 -24.16 -35.67 59.99
N ASP A 261 -23.00 -36.19 60.35
CA ASP A 261 -22.86 -37.09 61.50
C ASP A 261 -22.36 -36.39 62.76
N GLN A 262 -22.12 -35.06 62.72
CA GLN A 262 -21.64 -34.22 63.84
C GLN A 262 -20.37 -34.72 64.59
N GLU A 263 -19.69 -35.77 64.11
CA GLU A 263 -18.51 -36.37 64.75
C GLU A 263 -17.17 -35.80 64.25
N THR A 264 -17.18 -35.11 63.12
CA THR A 264 -15.99 -34.55 62.44
C THR A 264 -15.96 -33.03 62.53
N LYS A 265 -14.88 -32.50 63.10
CA LYS A 265 -14.57 -31.07 63.08
C LYS A 265 -13.42 -30.79 62.12
N GLN A 266 -13.58 -29.78 61.27
CA GLN A 266 -12.48 -29.24 60.48
C GLN A 266 -11.77 -28.16 61.30
N LEU A 267 -10.52 -28.45 61.66
CA LEU A 267 -9.65 -27.54 62.38
C LEU A 267 -8.59 -27.00 61.41
N PHE A 268 -8.22 -25.74 61.56
CA PHE A 268 -7.15 -25.15 60.76
C PHE A 268 -5.88 -25.13 61.60
N ILE A 269 -4.88 -25.94 61.21
CA ILE A 269 -3.56 -25.88 61.85
C ILE A 269 -2.76 -24.85 61.09
N GLY A 270 -2.40 -23.76 61.78
CA GLY A 270 -1.48 -22.75 61.30
C GLY A 270 -0.03 -23.14 61.57
N TRP A 271 0.87 -22.94 60.61
CA TRP A 271 2.31 -22.88 60.87
C TRP A 271 2.89 -21.60 60.27
N ASN A 272 3.98 -21.12 60.88
CA ASN A 272 4.71 -19.96 60.37
C ASN A 272 5.76 -20.45 59.38
N GLU A 273 5.67 -19.95 58.15
CA GLU A 273 6.61 -20.22 57.07
C GLU A 273 7.29 -18.91 56.66
N THR A 274 8.62 -18.93 56.53
CA THR A 274 9.36 -17.77 56.03
C THR A 274 9.32 -17.76 54.52
N GLU A 275 8.56 -16.83 53.95
CA GLU A 275 8.50 -16.63 52.50
C GLU A 275 9.41 -15.46 52.11
N PHE A 276 10.16 -15.64 51.02
CA PHE A 276 11.03 -14.61 50.50
C PHE A 276 10.28 -13.78 49.46
N VAL A 277 10.03 -12.51 49.77
CA VAL A 277 9.34 -11.61 48.86
C VAL A 277 10.35 -10.65 48.24
N ASN A 278 10.36 -10.60 46.91
CA ASN A 278 11.17 -9.67 46.16
C ASN A 278 10.49 -8.30 46.15
N LYS A 279 11.10 -7.31 46.82
CA LYS A 279 10.64 -5.92 46.80
C LYS A 279 11.53 -5.10 45.87
N THR A 280 10.93 -4.27 45.03
CA THR A 280 11.69 -3.39 44.14
C THR A 280 12.28 -2.21 44.93
N LEU A 281 13.60 -2.06 44.93
CA LEU A 281 14.29 -1.04 45.72
C LEU A 281 14.64 0.20 44.90
N ARG A 282 15.02 0.03 43.64
CA ARG A 282 15.27 1.13 42.69
C ARG A 282 14.96 0.70 41.26
N ARG A 283 14.34 1.61 40.48
CA ARG A 283 14.16 1.44 39.03
C ARG A 283 14.87 2.58 38.32
N ASN A 284 15.79 2.27 37.41
CA ASN A 284 16.42 3.28 36.55
C ASN A 284 15.76 3.26 35.17
N ARG A 285 15.40 4.46 34.67
CA ARG A 285 14.78 4.61 33.34
C ARG A 285 15.80 4.28 32.25
N CYS A 286 15.32 3.69 31.15
CA CYS A 286 16.14 3.50 29.96
C CYS A 286 16.52 4.85 29.33
N GLY A 287 17.66 4.92 28.62
CA GLY A 287 18.17 6.15 27.99
C GLY A 287 17.40 6.66 26.77
N ASN A 288 16.27 6.04 26.43
CA ASN A 288 15.52 6.31 25.19
C ASN A 288 14.52 7.45 25.40
N LEU A 289 14.22 8.20 24.34
CA LEU A 289 13.37 9.40 24.39
C LEU A 289 12.02 9.14 25.09
N PHE A 290 11.29 8.10 24.68
CA PHE A 290 9.99 7.78 25.28
C PHE A 290 10.08 7.20 26.69
N ALA A 291 11.19 6.54 27.05
CA ALA A 291 11.37 5.99 28.40
C ALA A 291 11.54 7.10 29.46
N GLN A 292 12.06 8.26 29.06
CA GLN A 292 12.17 9.43 29.93
C GLN A 292 10.84 10.17 30.15
N THR A 293 9.80 9.82 29.38
CA THR A 293 8.46 10.41 29.52
C THR A 293 7.53 9.52 30.34
N ASP A 294 6.46 10.08 30.89
CA ASP A 294 5.39 9.34 31.59
C ASP A 294 4.20 8.99 30.69
N LEU A 295 4.39 9.09 29.37
CA LEU A 295 3.35 8.82 28.38
C LEU A 295 2.88 7.37 28.41
N GLY A 296 1.57 7.15 28.41
CA GLY A 296 0.97 5.82 28.25
C GLY A 296 1.25 5.21 26.89
N ASP A 297 1.21 3.87 26.79
CA ASP A 297 1.57 3.10 25.58
C ASP A 297 0.81 3.58 24.34
N LYS A 298 -0.50 3.86 24.48
CA LYS A 298 -1.33 4.36 23.38
C LYS A 298 -0.85 5.73 22.89
N THR A 299 -0.63 6.67 23.80
CA THR A 299 -0.19 8.04 23.45
C THR A 299 1.20 8.04 22.84
N ALA A 300 2.14 7.28 23.41
CA ALA A 300 3.48 7.09 22.86
C ALA A 300 3.40 6.45 21.46
N GLY A 301 2.55 5.44 21.28
CA GLY A 301 2.28 4.80 20.00
C GLY A 301 1.76 5.77 18.94
N ILE A 302 0.78 6.63 19.27
CA ILE A 302 0.22 7.63 18.32
C ILE A 302 1.28 8.66 17.92
N ILE A 303 2.04 9.21 18.89
CA ILE A 303 3.08 10.20 18.60
C ILE A 303 4.16 9.57 17.72
N LEU A 304 4.57 8.34 18.03
CA LEU A 304 5.55 7.61 17.24
C LEU A 304 5.02 7.30 15.83
N LEU A 305 3.73 7.00 15.68
CA LEU A 305 3.09 6.80 14.37
C LEU A 305 3.21 8.05 13.50
N ILE A 306 2.81 9.20 14.06
CA ILE A 306 2.84 10.48 13.34
C ILE A 306 4.28 10.84 12.97
N LEU A 307 5.21 10.69 13.90
CA LEU A 307 6.64 10.94 13.64
C LEU A 307 7.17 10.03 12.52
N ALA A 308 6.88 8.72 12.57
CA ALA A 308 7.29 7.78 11.54
C ALA A 308 6.71 8.14 10.17
N LEU A 309 5.41 8.45 10.10
CA LEU A 309 4.75 8.88 8.86
C LEU A 309 5.35 10.17 8.30
N ILE A 310 5.66 11.16 9.13
CA ILE A 310 6.32 12.40 8.68
C ILE A 310 7.71 12.09 8.09
N ILE A 311 8.52 11.27 8.75
CA ILE A 311 9.85 10.88 8.25
C ILE A 311 9.73 10.10 6.94
N ILE A 312 8.76 9.18 6.84
CA ILE A 312 8.46 8.42 5.61
C ILE A 312 8.09 9.38 4.46
N LEU A 313 7.17 10.32 4.68
CA LEU A 313 6.71 11.25 3.65
C LEU A 313 7.82 12.24 3.25
N ALA A 314 8.57 12.77 4.21
CA ALA A 314 9.68 13.68 3.97
C ALA A 314 10.82 12.98 3.21
N SER A 315 11.15 11.73 3.58
CA SER A 315 12.16 10.95 2.89
C SER A 315 11.73 10.62 1.47
N LEU A 316 10.49 10.17 1.26
CA LEU A 316 9.96 9.93 -0.07
C LEU A 316 10.01 11.18 -0.94
N PHE A 317 9.54 12.33 -0.43
CA PHE A 317 9.61 13.61 -1.15
C PHE A 317 11.07 14.00 -1.47
N GLY A 318 11.99 13.79 -0.53
CA GLY A 318 13.43 13.99 -0.72
C GLY A 318 13.97 13.15 -1.87
N VAL A 319 13.66 11.84 -1.89
CA VAL A 319 14.03 10.93 -2.99
C VAL A 319 13.46 11.43 -4.32
N VAL A 320 12.17 11.77 -4.36
CA VAL A 320 11.51 12.30 -5.58
C VAL A 320 12.25 13.52 -6.11
N LYS A 321 12.57 14.49 -5.24
CA LYS A 321 13.19 15.76 -5.63
C LYS A 321 14.63 15.58 -6.11
N ILE A 322 15.43 14.80 -5.37
CA ILE A 322 16.82 14.49 -5.74
C ILE A 322 16.84 13.78 -7.08
N LEU A 323 15.95 12.81 -7.26
CA LEU A 323 15.94 12.00 -8.44
C LEU A 323 15.38 12.73 -9.66
N ASN A 324 14.32 13.54 -9.50
CA ASN A 324 13.87 14.45 -10.57
C ASN A 324 14.97 15.44 -10.98
N SER A 325 15.82 15.89 -10.04
CA SER A 325 16.99 16.71 -10.35
C SER A 325 18.07 15.95 -11.13
N MET A 326 18.18 14.62 -10.94
CA MET A 326 19.07 13.75 -11.72
C MET A 326 18.49 13.42 -13.10
N LEU A 327 17.18 13.19 -13.19
CA LEU A 327 16.45 12.84 -14.41
C LEU A 327 16.27 14.01 -15.39
N LYS A 328 16.54 15.26 -15.00
CA LYS A 328 16.53 16.43 -15.91
C LYS A 328 17.86 16.68 -16.64
N GLY A 329 18.82 15.75 -16.54
CA GLY A 329 20.22 15.95 -16.99
C GLY A 329 20.76 14.87 -17.95
N PRO A 330 22.08 14.59 -17.91
CA PRO A 330 22.72 13.56 -18.74
C PRO A 330 22.12 12.16 -18.58
N VAL A 331 21.54 11.86 -17.41
CA VAL A 331 20.85 10.60 -17.13
C VAL A 331 19.59 10.47 -17.98
N ALA A 332 18.82 11.53 -18.20
CA ALA A 332 17.69 11.49 -19.14
C ALA A 332 18.16 11.18 -20.57
N LYS A 333 19.28 11.76 -21.01
CA LYS A 333 19.87 11.44 -22.32
C LYS A 333 20.43 10.01 -22.39
N ALA A 334 20.98 9.49 -21.29
CA ALA A 334 21.43 8.11 -21.21
C ALA A 334 20.24 7.13 -21.24
N ILE A 335 19.19 7.41 -20.46
CA ILE A 335 17.92 6.69 -20.52
C ILE A 335 17.37 6.76 -21.94
N GLN A 336 17.33 7.93 -22.57
CA GLN A 336 16.86 8.08 -23.95
C GLN A 336 17.67 7.23 -24.94
N LYS A 337 19.00 7.22 -24.83
CA LYS A 337 19.88 6.43 -25.70
C LYS A 337 19.73 4.93 -25.47
N THR A 338 19.52 4.50 -24.23
CA THR A 338 19.35 3.08 -23.87
C THR A 338 17.92 2.57 -24.12
N VAL A 339 16.91 3.43 -23.97
CA VAL A 339 15.48 3.09 -24.14
C VAL A 339 15.07 3.07 -25.61
N ASN A 340 15.63 3.96 -26.43
CA ASN A 340 15.42 3.97 -27.89
C ASN A 340 16.45 3.12 -28.65
N ALA A 341 17.27 2.32 -27.93
CA ALA A 341 18.16 1.35 -28.56
C ALA A 341 17.32 0.16 -29.06
N ASP A 342 16.94 0.19 -30.33
CA ASP A 342 16.36 -0.96 -30.99
C ASP A 342 17.46 -1.99 -31.26
N LEU A 343 17.31 -3.19 -30.68
CA LEU A 343 18.18 -4.31 -30.99
C LEU A 343 17.89 -4.76 -32.43
N PRO A 344 18.90 -4.80 -33.32
CA PRO A 344 18.68 -5.11 -34.73
C PRO A 344 18.35 -6.59 -34.97
N GLY A 345 17.56 -6.86 -36.01
CA GLY A 345 17.30 -8.21 -36.53
C GLY A 345 16.43 -9.08 -35.61
N LYS A 346 16.79 -10.36 -35.47
CA LYS A 346 16.05 -11.36 -34.66
C LYS A 346 15.96 -11.00 -33.18
N TRP A 347 16.79 -10.07 -32.70
CA TRP A 347 16.82 -9.61 -31.31
C TRP A 347 15.79 -8.52 -30.98
N ALA A 348 15.04 -8.03 -31.97
CA ALA A 348 14.00 -7.01 -31.77
C ALA A 348 12.95 -7.44 -30.72
N TYR A 349 12.66 -8.74 -30.60
CA TYR A 349 11.77 -9.29 -29.57
C TYR A 349 12.28 -9.01 -28.13
N PHE A 350 13.59 -8.99 -27.92
CA PHE A 350 14.20 -8.76 -26.60
C PHE A 350 14.20 -7.29 -26.19
N THR A 351 13.93 -6.35 -27.10
CA THR A 351 13.94 -4.91 -26.79
C THR A 351 12.96 -4.54 -25.67
N GLY A 352 11.77 -5.16 -25.65
CA GLY A 352 10.80 -4.97 -24.57
C GLY A 352 11.29 -5.49 -23.23
N TYR A 353 11.99 -6.64 -23.21
CA TYR A 353 12.55 -7.21 -21.98
C TYR A 353 13.72 -6.37 -21.46
N LEU A 354 14.56 -5.83 -22.34
CA LEU A 354 15.60 -4.88 -21.96
C LEU A 354 15.00 -3.62 -21.33
N ALA A 355 13.96 -3.04 -21.94
CA ALA A 355 13.25 -1.89 -21.39
C ALA A 355 12.63 -2.20 -20.02
N MET A 356 12.12 -3.41 -19.83
CA MET A 356 11.63 -3.89 -18.54
C MET A 356 12.73 -4.01 -17.48
N LEU A 357 13.90 -4.55 -17.82
CA LEU A 357 15.05 -4.59 -16.91
C LEU A 357 15.54 -3.19 -16.53
N VAL A 358 15.55 -2.25 -17.49
CA VAL A 358 15.88 -0.84 -17.23
C VAL A 358 14.86 -0.22 -16.28
N GLY A 359 13.56 -0.43 -16.50
CA GLY A 359 12.50 0.04 -15.60
C GLY A 359 12.63 -0.53 -14.18
N CYS A 360 12.94 -1.82 -14.07
CA CYS A 360 13.19 -2.50 -12.80
C CYS A 360 14.41 -1.91 -12.08
N GLY A 361 15.57 -1.88 -12.74
CA GLY A 361 16.80 -1.36 -12.15
C GLY A 361 16.71 0.11 -11.75
N LEU A 362 16.12 0.95 -12.61
CA LEU A 362 15.87 2.35 -12.26
C LEU A 362 14.93 2.43 -11.06
N THR A 363 13.85 1.65 -11.01
CA THR A 363 12.93 1.73 -9.87
C THR A 363 13.52 1.21 -8.58
N ILE A 364 14.43 0.22 -8.60
CA ILE A 364 15.17 -0.21 -7.41
C ILE A 364 16.05 0.93 -6.88
N VAL A 365 16.70 1.68 -7.76
CA VAL A 365 17.51 2.84 -7.38
C VAL A 365 16.62 3.99 -6.87
N ILE A 366 15.48 4.20 -7.52
CA ILE A 366 14.54 5.29 -7.22
C ILE A 366 13.67 4.97 -5.99
N GLN A 367 13.43 3.70 -5.70
CA GLN A 367 12.51 3.19 -4.69
C GLN A 367 11.05 3.66 -4.86
N SER A 368 10.69 4.20 -6.03
CA SER A 368 9.34 4.70 -6.32
C SER A 368 8.98 4.53 -7.80
N SER A 369 8.00 3.68 -8.05
CA SER A 369 7.39 3.52 -9.38
C SER A 369 6.52 4.70 -9.77
N SER A 370 5.80 5.32 -8.83
CA SER A 370 5.00 6.53 -9.10
C SER A 370 5.85 7.70 -9.59
N VAL A 371 7.05 7.90 -9.03
CA VAL A 371 8.00 8.91 -9.53
C VAL A 371 8.49 8.56 -10.92
N PHE A 372 8.95 7.32 -11.10
CA PHE A 372 9.47 6.87 -12.39
C PHE A 372 8.44 7.04 -13.52
N THR A 373 7.21 6.58 -13.29
CA THR A 373 6.11 6.66 -14.25
C THR A 373 5.62 8.09 -14.49
N SER A 374 5.56 8.91 -13.44
CA SER A 374 5.27 10.34 -13.56
C SER A 374 6.34 11.10 -14.34
N THR A 375 7.62 10.75 -14.25
CA THR A 375 8.66 11.40 -15.06
C THR A 375 8.62 10.96 -16.53
N LEU A 376 8.24 9.71 -16.81
CA LEU A 376 8.08 9.21 -18.17
C LEU A 376 6.84 9.79 -18.87
N THR A 377 5.77 10.06 -18.12
CA THR A 377 4.50 10.56 -18.66
C THR A 377 4.68 11.83 -19.53
N PRO A 378 5.41 12.88 -19.07
CA PRO A 378 5.76 14.02 -19.91
C PRO A 378 6.50 13.68 -21.20
N LEU A 379 7.43 12.74 -21.14
CA LEU A 379 8.22 12.32 -22.29
C LEU A 379 7.37 11.59 -23.33
N VAL A 380 6.36 10.84 -22.88
CA VAL A 380 5.35 10.27 -23.78
C VAL A 380 4.45 11.35 -24.36
N GLY A 381 4.04 12.33 -23.55
CA GLY A 381 3.27 13.49 -24.01
C GLY A 381 3.97 14.22 -25.15
N VAL A 382 5.25 14.58 -24.99
CA VAL A 382 6.05 15.26 -26.03
C VAL A 382 6.43 14.32 -27.20
N GLY A 383 6.16 13.02 -27.09
CA GLY A 383 6.43 12.04 -28.16
C GLY A 383 7.88 11.53 -28.21
N VAL A 384 8.67 11.80 -27.17
CA VAL A 384 10.05 11.30 -27.03
C VAL A 384 10.08 9.79 -26.77
N VAL A 385 9.07 9.28 -26.06
CA VAL A 385 8.89 7.87 -25.74
C VAL A 385 7.51 7.44 -26.23
N SER A 386 7.39 6.28 -26.88
CA SER A 386 6.08 5.77 -27.29
C SER A 386 5.39 5.05 -26.12
N VAL A 387 4.05 4.95 -26.16
CA VAL A 387 3.27 4.24 -25.13
C VAL A 387 3.68 2.76 -25.08
N GLU A 388 4.01 2.16 -26.22
CA GLU A 388 4.45 0.77 -26.37
C GLU A 388 5.83 0.53 -25.74
N ARG A 389 6.69 1.55 -25.71
CA ARG A 389 8.00 1.50 -25.02
C ARG A 389 7.84 1.77 -23.53
N MET A 390 6.91 2.65 -23.14
CA MET A 390 6.61 2.91 -21.75
C MET A 390 6.04 1.67 -21.04
N TYR A 391 5.21 0.87 -21.71
CA TYR A 391 4.58 -0.33 -21.13
C TYR A 391 5.57 -1.32 -20.48
N PRO A 392 6.54 -1.91 -21.19
CA PRO A 392 7.52 -2.79 -20.55
C PRO A 392 8.32 -2.10 -19.45
N MET A 393 8.64 -0.81 -19.58
CA MET A 393 9.34 -0.07 -18.53
C MET A 393 8.49 0.06 -17.25
N THR A 394 7.17 0.23 -17.40
CA THR A 394 6.23 0.28 -16.28
C THR A 394 6.10 -1.07 -15.59
N LEU A 395 6.03 -2.16 -16.36
CA LEU A 395 6.07 -3.52 -15.80
C LEU A 395 7.36 -3.77 -15.00
N GLY A 396 8.49 -3.33 -15.56
CA GLY A 396 9.76 -3.37 -14.87
C GLY A 396 9.74 -2.58 -13.57
N SER A 397 9.17 -1.38 -13.61
CA SER A 397 9.03 -0.51 -12.43
C SER A 397 8.22 -1.16 -11.30
N ASN A 398 7.19 -1.94 -11.63
CA ASN A 398 6.42 -2.69 -10.63
C ASN A 398 7.25 -3.78 -9.97
N LEU A 399 8.03 -4.53 -10.76
CA LEU A 399 9.00 -5.51 -10.24
C LEU A 399 10.08 -4.84 -9.38
N GLY A 400 10.56 -3.65 -9.77
CA GLY A 400 11.55 -2.93 -8.97
C GLY A 400 11.00 -2.45 -7.63
N THR A 401 9.73 -2.06 -7.59
CA THR A 401 9.07 -1.54 -6.38
C THR A 401 8.96 -2.61 -5.29
N THR A 402 8.85 -3.89 -5.64
CA THR A 402 8.70 -4.98 -4.65
C THR A 402 9.93 -5.16 -3.77
N VAL A 403 11.09 -4.64 -4.19
CA VAL A 403 12.31 -4.59 -3.36
C VAL A 403 12.09 -3.76 -2.10
N THR A 404 11.24 -2.73 -2.13
CA THR A 404 10.90 -1.95 -0.92
C THR A 404 10.23 -2.79 0.15
N GLY A 405 9.24 -3.62 -0.25
CA GLY A 405 8.56 -4.54 0.65
C GLY A 405 9.52 -5.61 1.20
N LEU A 406 10.46 -6.08 0.37
CA LEU A 406 11.51 -7.00 0.81
C LEU A 406 12.44 -6.35 1.84
N LEU A 407 12.88 -5.12 1.61
CA LEU A 407 13.69 -4.37 2.58
C LEU A 407 12.91 -4.09 3.88
N ALA A 408 11.61 -3.80 3.79
CA ALA A 408 10.74 -3.64 4.96
C ALA A 408 10.67 -4.94 5.77
N ALA A 409 10.47 -6.09 5.10
CA ALA A 409 10.50 -7.39 5.74
C ALA A 409 11.87 -7.69 6.40
N LEU A 410 12.98 -7.40 5.72
CA LEU A 410 14.33 -7.59 6.26
C LEU A 410 14.67 -6.63 7.41
N SER A 411 13.97 -5.49 7.50
CA SER A 411 14.09 -4.56 8.63
C SER A 411 13.27 -4.97 9.85
N THR A 412 12.34 -5.93 9.68
CA THR A 412 11.49 -6.43 10.76
C THR A 412 12.34 -7.11 11.83
N ARG A 413 12.09 -6.76 13.09
CA ARG A 413 12.85 -7.29 14.23
C ARG A 413 12.04 -8.35 14.97
N GLY A 414 12.62 -9.54 15.19
CA GLY A 414 12.05 -10.61 16.04
C GLY A 414 11.51 -11.81 15.27
N GLY A 415 10.88 -12.75 15.97
CA GLY A 415 10.41 -14.06 15.44
C GLY A 415 9.25 -14.02 14.42
N GLN A 416 8.95 -12.86 13.84
CA GLN A 416 7.87 -12.65 12.86
C GLN A 416 8.38 -12.36 11.45
N LEU A 417 9.69 -12.48 11.23
CA LEU A 417 10.33 -12.30 9.92
C LEU A 417 9.67 -13.19 8.85
N ASP A 418 9.29 -14.42 9.18
CA ASP A 418 8.63 -15.35 8.25
C ASP A 418 7.37 -14.75 7.62
N GLN A 419 6.50 -14.15 8.43
CA GLN A 419 5.23 -13.58 7.97
C GLN A 419 5.45 -12.30 7.15
N ALA A 420 6.35 -11.43 7.62
CA ALA A 420 6.71 -10.20 6.90
C ALA A 420 7.35 -10.52 5.53
N MET A 421 8.27 -11.49 5.51
CA MET A 421 8.93 -11.98 4.30
C MET A 421 7.93 -12.62 3.35
N GLN A 422 6.98 -13.40 3.86
CA GLN A 422 5.94 -14.00 3.04
C GLN A 422 5.12 -12.92 2.31
N ILE A 423 4.70 -11.84 2.99
CA ILE A 423 3.99 -10.73 2.32
C ILE A 423 4.86 -10.01 1.29
N ALA A 424 6.12 -9.77 1.59
CA ALA A 424 7.03 -9.17 0.62
C ALA A 424 7.18 -10.03 -0.65
N LEU A 425 7.23 -11.36 -0.48
CA LEU A 425 7.23 -12.30 -1.60
C LEU A 425 5.89 -12.35 -2.31
N VAL A 426 4.76 -12.26 -1.61
CA VAL A 426 3.44 -12.14 -2.24
C VAL A 426 3.43 -10.92 -3.16
N HIS A 427 3.96 -9.79 -2.71
CA HIS A 427 4.06 -8.57 -3.52
C HIS A 427 4.87 -8.81 -4.80
N LEU A 428 6.03 -9.47 -4.68
CA LEU A 428 6.89 -9.83 -5.82
C LEU A 428 6.18 -10.79 -6.78
N PHE A 429 5.65 -11.92 -6.29
CA PHE A 429 5.06 -12.96 -7.13
C PHE A 429 3.73 -12.54 -7.76
N PHE A 430 2.96 -11.67 -7.11
CA PHE A 430 1.80 -11.03 -7.75
C PHE A 430 2.22 -10.26 -9.00
N ASN A 431 3.25 -9.41 -8.89
CA ASN A 431 3.73 -8.61 -10.02
C ASN A 431 4.39 -9.47 -11.10
N VAL A 432 5.20 -10.46 -10.71
CA VAL A 432 5.79 -11.43 -11.66
C VAL A 432 4.70 -12.20 -12.41
N SER A 433 3.67 -12.68 -11.71
CA SER A 433 2.56 -13.41 -12.34
C SER A 433 1.78 -12.51 -13.29
N GLY A 434 1.53 -11.25 -12.92
CA GLY A 434 0.92 -10.27 -13.82
C GLY A 434 1.74 -10.07 -15.10
N VAL A 435 3.06 -9.91 -14.97
CA VAL A 435 3.96 -9.80 -16.14
C VAL A 435 3.87 -11.05 -17.01
N LEU A 436 3.93 -12.25 -16.42
CA LEU A 436 3.82 -13.51 -17.17
C LEU A 436 2.48 -13.65 -17.91
N LEU A 437 1.39 -13.10 -17.39
CA LEU A 437 0.09 -13.12 -18.04
C LEU A 437 0.00 -12.14 -19.23
N PHE A 438 0.44 -10.89 -19.06
CA PHE A 438 0.13 -9.80 -20.00
C PHE A 438 1.32 -9.31 -20.86
N PHE A 439 2.50 -9.93 -20.77
CA PHE A 439 3.69 -9.48 -21.51
C PHE A 439 4.32 -10.49 -22.50
N PRO A 440 4.55 -11.77 -22.16
CA PRO A 440 5.27 -12.70 -23.05
C PRO A 440 4.61 -12.89 -24.41
N VAL A 441 3.28 -13.05 -24.43
CA VAL A 441 2.49 -13.30 -25.62
C VAL A 441 1.97 -11.96 -26.18
N PRO A 442 2.25 -11.60 -27.44
CA PRO A 442 1.83 -10.31 -28.00
C PRO A 442 0.31 -10.05 -27.93
N ILE A 443 -0.50 -11.10 -28.06
CA ILE A 443 -1.97 -11.02 -28.02
C ILE A 443 -2.48 -10.60 -26.63
N THR A 444 -1.76 -10.95 -25.55
CA THR A 444 -2.18 -10.60 -24.19
C THR A 444 -1.79 -9.17 -23.80
N ARG A 445 -1.10 -8.42 -24.66
CA ARG A 445 -0.70 -7.02 -24.44
C ARG A 445 -1.82 -6.00 -24.69
N PHE A 446 -3.08 -6.42 -24.63
CA PHE A 446 -4.25 -5.53 -24.80
C PHE A 446 -4.35 -4.37 -23.78
N PRO A 447 -3.72 -4.37 -22.58
CA PRO A 447 -3.69 -3.18 -21.72
C PRO A 447 -3.16 -1.91 -22.43
N ILE A 448 -2.27 -2.08 -23.42
CA ILE A 448 -1.76 -0.97 -24.25
C ILE A 448 -2.90 -0.33 -25.06
N ASP A 449 -3.75 -1.15 -25.67
CA ASP A 449 -4.84 -0.68 -26.52
C ASP A 449 -5.96 -0.02 -25.71
N LEU A 450 -6.23 -0.54 -24.50
CA LEU A 450 -7.12 0.10 -23.53
C LEU A 450 -6.62 1.51 -23.20
N ALA A 451 -5.35 1.63 -22.80
CA ALA A 451 -4.76 2.92 -22.44
C ALA A 451 -4.77 3.93 -23.59
N LYS A 452 -4.46 3.49 -24.82
CA LYS A 452 -4.58 4.33 -26.03
C LYS A 452 -6.01 4.78 -26.30
N THR A 453 -6.99 3.93 -26.03
CA THR A 453 -8.40 4.26 -26.20
C THR A 453 -8.81 5.33 -25.20
N LEU A 454 -8.42 5.17 -23.93
CA LEU A 454 -8.58 6.18 -22.88
C LEU A 454 -7.96 7.52 -23.28
N GLY A 455 -6.74 7.52 -23.80
CA GLY A 455 -6.08 8.74 -24.30
C GLY A 455 -6.82 9.42 -25.44
N LYS A 456 -7.37 8.65 -26.41
CA LYS A 456 -8.19 9.21 -27.50
C LYS A 456 -9.46 9.87 -26.97
N VAL A 457 -10.09 9.26 -25.96
CA VAL A 457 -11.30 9.79 -25.31
C VAL A 457 -10.97 11.09 -24.57
N THR A 458 -9.87 11.15 -23.80
CA THR A 458 -9.48 12.38 -23.08
C THR A 458 -9.05 13.52 -24.01
N ALA A 459 -8.44 13.21 -25.15
CA ALA A 459 -8.11 14.21 -26.16
C ALA A 459 -9.36 14.84 -26.79
N LYS A 460 -10.45 14.06 -26.90
CA LYS A 460 -11.76 14.52 -27.37
C LYS A 460 -12.55 15.25 -26.29
N TYR A 461 -12.57 14.70 -25.06
CA TYR A 461 -13.34 15.18 -23.92
C TYR A 461 -12.40 15.40 -22.73
N ARG A 462 -11.85 16.60 -22.57
CA ARG A 462 -10.79 16.86 -21.57
C ARG A 462 -11.24 16.62 -20.13
N TRP A 463 -12.48 16.99 -19.81
CA TRP A 463 -13.10 16.77 -18.50
C TRP A 463 -13.17 15.28 -18.11
N PHE A 464 -13.17 14.37 -19.11
CA PHE A 464 -13.19 12.93 -18.88
C PHE A 464 -11.99 12.47 -18.05
N ALA A 465 -10.84 13.15 -18.15
CA ALA A 465 -9.66 12.79 -17.37
C ALA A 465 -9.86 13.00 -15.86
N GLY A 466 -10.52 14.10 -15.47
CA GLY A 466 -10.87 14.37 -14.08
C GLY A 466 -11.93 13.39 -13.56
N VAL A 467 -12.95 13.10 -14.37
CA VAL A 467 -13.98 12.10 -14.04
C VAL A 467 -13.39 10.70 -13.94
N TYR A 468 -12.45 10.34 -14.81
CA TYR A 468 -11.73 9.08 -14.75
C TYR A 468 -10.96 8.97 -13.44
N LEU A 469 -10.25 10.02 -13.04
CA LEU A 469 -9.45 10.01 -11.82
C LEU A 469 -10.33 9.88 -10.57
N ALA A 470 -11.36 10.70 -10.44
CA ALA A 470 -12.31 10.61 -9.33
C ALA A 470 -13.07 9.27 -9.36
N GLY A 471 -13.50 8.83 -10.54
CA GLY A 471 -14.21 7.59 -10.77
C GLY A 471 -13.41 6.37 -10.36
N MET A 472 -12.19 6.24 -10.88
CA MET A 472 -11.39 5.01 -10.76
C MET A 472 -10.61 4.92 -9.44
N PHE A 473 -10.11 6.04 -8.92
CA PHE A 473 -9.28 6.03 -7.71
C PHE A 473 -10.01 6.41 -6.42
N LEU A 474 -11.23 6.99 -6.49
CA LEU A 474 -11.99 7.39 -5.30
C LEU A 474 -13.39 6.76 -5.27
N ILE A 475 -14.23 7.04 -6.24
CA ILE A 475 -15.64 6.62 -6.25
C ILE A 475 -15.77 5.10 -6.35
N LEU A 476 -15.10 4.47 -7.31
CA LEU A 476 -15.16 3.02 -7.50
C LEU A 476 -14.63 2.29 -6.26
N PRO A 477 -13.45 2.60 -5.69
CA PRO A 477 -12.98 1.91 -4.51
C PRO A 477 -13.87 2.09 -3.29
N VAL A 478 -14.39 3.31 -3.04
CA VAL A 478 -15.32 3.57 -1.94
C VAL A 478 -16.64 2.83 -2.14
N LEU A 479 -17.19 2.83 -3.36
CA LEU A 479 -18.44 2.14 -3.68
C LEU A 479 -18.31 0.63 -3.52
N VAL A 480 -17.25 0.03 -4.08
CA VAL A 480 -16.98 -1.41 -3.96
C VAL A 480 -16.74 -1.78 -2.49
N PHE A 481 -16.01 -0.95 -1.75
CA PHE A 481 -15.82 -1.15 -0.31
C PHE A 481 -17.15 -1.10 0.46
N ALA A 482 -17.98 -0.08 0.21
CA ALA A 482 -19.29 0.06 0.85
C ALA A 482 -20.24 -1.12 0.53
N LEU A 483 -20.27 -1.57 -0.73
CA LEU A 483 -21.03 -2.75 -1.13
C LEU A 483 -20.50 -4.04 -0.50
N SER A 484 -19.17 -4.14 -0.39
CA SER A 484 -18.50 -5.26 0.26
C SER A 484 -18.81 -5.33 1.76
N MET A 485 -19.09 -4.19 2.40
CA MET A 485 -19.51 -4.09 3.81
C MET A 485 -20.98 -4.43 4.02
N ALA A 486 -21.84 -4.17 3.04
CA ALA A 486 -23.25 -4.53 3.09
C ALA A 486 -23.49 -6.07 3.07
N GLY A 487 -22.48 -6.84 2.65
CA GLY A 487 -22.48 -8.30 2.67
C GLY A 487 -22.32 -8.93 1.27
N TRP A 488 -21.91 -10.20 1.24
CA TRP A 488 -21.66 -10.95 0.00
C TRP A 488 -22.84 -10.97 -0.99
N PRO A 489 -24.13 -11.05 -0.56
CA PRO A 489 -25.26 -11.00 -1.49
C PRO A 489 -25.36 -9.70 -2.29
N TRP A 490 -25.03 -8.55 -1.69
CA TRP A 490 -25.07 -7.26 -2.37
C TRP A 490 -23.91 -7.08 -3.35
N LEU A 491 -22.73 -7.56 -2.95
CA LEU A 491 -21.55 -7.57 -3.82
C LEU A 491 -21.80 -8.43 -5.07
N LEU A 492 -22.36 -9.63 -4.91
CA LEU A 492 -22.71 -10.50 -6.04
C LEU A 492 -23.90 -9.97 -6.85
N GLY A 493 -24.93 -9.46 -6.18
CA GLY A 493 -26.14 -8.98 -6.85
C GLY A 493 -25.86 -7.74 -7.68
N LEU A 494 -25.54 -6.62 -7.04
CA LEU A 494 -25.36 -5.33 -7.71
C LEU A 494 -24.02 -5.26 -8.46
N GLY A 495 -22.94 -5.73 -7.83
CA GLY A 495 -21.62 -5.77 -8.44
C GLY A 495 -21.55 -6.76 -9.60
N GLY A 496 -22.13 -7.96 -9.43
CA GLY A 496 -22.22 -8.95 -10.50
C GLY A 496 -23.08 -8.46 -11.67
N LEU A 497 -24.22 -7.80 -11.40
CA LEU A 497 -25.04 -7.21 -12.46
C LEU A 497 -24.27 -6.13 -13.25
N MET A 498 -23.57 -5.22 -12.56
CA MET A 498 -22.73 -4.20 -13.20
C MET A 498 -21.62 -4.83 -14.05
N LEU A 499 -20.97 -5.88 -13.53
CA LEU A 499 -19.93 -6.63 -14.24
C LEU A 499 -20.49 -7.33 -15.49
N VAL A 500 -21.66 -7.99 -15.38
CA VAL A 500 -22.31 -8.66 -16.51
C VAL A 500 -22.71 -7.65 -17.58
N ILE A 501 -23.26 -6.50 -17.20
CA ILE A 501 -23.59 -5.42 -18.15
C ILE A 501 -22.33 -4.92 -18.85
N PHE A 502 -21.26 -4.67 -18.10
CA PHE A 502 -19.97 -4.22 -18.65
C PHE A 502 -19.40 -5.26 -19.63
N LEU A 503 -19.28 -6.52 -19.20
CA LEU A 503 -18.76 -7.61 -20.04
C LEU A 503 -19.62 -7.81 -21.30
N THR A 504 -20.94 -7.76 -21.16
CA THR A 504 -21.87 -7.89 -22.30
C THR A 504 -21.69 -6.73 -23.28
N ALA A 505 -21.59 -5.49 -22.78
CA ALA A 505 -21.32 -4.33 -23.61
C ALA A 505 -19.96 -4.41 -24.30
N THR A 506 -18.90 -4.86 -23.60
CA THR A 506 -17.58 -5.09 -24.18
C THR A 506 -17.62 -6.16 -25.26
N ILE A 507 -18.26 -7.30 -25.01
CA ILE A 507 -18.41 -8.39 -25.99
C ILE A 507 -19.17 -7.90 -27.22
N ILE A 508 -20.28 -7.19 -27.04
CA ILE A 508 -21.04 -6.59 -28.15
C ILE A 508 -20.17 -5.62 -28.94
N ASN A 509 -19.45 -4.71 -28.29
CA ASN A 509 -18.54 -3.78 -28.96
C ASN A 509 -17.43 -4.50 -29.75
N VAL A 510 -16.85 -5.56 -29.17
CA VAL A 510 -15.84 -6.38 -29.87
C VAL A 510 -16.45 -7.09 -31.08
N LEU A 511 -17.67 -7.63 -30.94
CA LEU A 511 -18.39 -8.29 -32.02
C LEU A 511 -18.80 -7.29 -33.12
N GLN A 512 -19.21 -6.06 -32.78
CA GLN A 512 -19.53 -5.00 -33.74
C GLN A 512 -18.32 -4.68 -34.64
N VAL A 513 -17.11 -4.67 -34.07
CA VAL A 513 -15.87 -4.38 -34.82
C VAL A 513 -15.35 -5.60 -35.57
N LYS A 514 -15.28 -6.78 -34.93
CA LYS A 514 -14.63 -7.96 -35.51
C LYS A 514 -15.54 -8.81 -36.39
N LYS A 515 -16.81 -9.00 -35.99
CA LYS A 515 -17.79 -9.86 -36.68
C LYS A 515 -19.22 -9.31 -36.54
N PRO A 516 -19.55 -8.18 -37.18
CA PRO A 516 -20.88 -7.54 -37.07
C PRO A 516 -22.02 -8.42 -37.58
N GLN A 517 -21.70 -9.43 -38.39
CA GLN A 517 -22.64 -10.40 -38.95
C GLN A 517 -23.24 -11.32 -37.88
N TRP A 518 -22.53 -11.54 -36.76
CA TRP A 518 -22.96 -12.39 -35.65
C TRP A 518 -23.93 -11.68 -34.69
N LEU A 519 -24.11 -10.37 -34.85
CA LEU A 519 -25.02 -9.57 -34.03
C LEU A 519 -26.38 -9.37 -34.72
N PRO A 520 -27.49 -9.49 -33.97
CA PRO A 520 -28.81 -9.04 -34.42
C PRO A 520 -28.75 -7.58 -34.85
N TRP A 521 -29.55 -7.19 -35.85
CA TRP A 521 -29.48 -5.85 -36.46
C TRP A 521 -29.58 -4.70 -35.44
N LYS A 522 -30.34 -4.86 -34.35
CA LYS A 522 -30.45 -3.87 -33.26
C LYS A 522 -29.19 -3.68 -32.42
N LEU A 523 -28.32 -4.69 -32.33
CA LEU A 523 -27.08 -4.65 -31.53
C LEU A 523 -25.84 -4.37 -32.40
N ARG A 524 -26.02 -4.11 -33.70
CA ARG A 524 -24.93 -3.73 -34.60
C ARG A 524 -24.47 -2.29 -34.38
N SER A 525 -25.34 -1.44 -33.84
CA SER A 525 -25.00 -0.12 -33.33
C SER A 525 -25.76 0.13 -32.03
N TRP A 526 -25.26 1.07 -31.21
CA TRP A 526 -25.94 1.47 -29.97
C TRP A 526 -26.99 2.58 -30.19
N ASP A 527 -27.35 2.87 -31.44
CA ASP A 527 -28.27 3.97 -31.80
C ASP A 527 -29.69 3.78 -31.24
N PHE A 528 -30.05 2.55 -30.87
CA PHE A 528 -31.31 2.26 -30.21
C PHE A 528 -31.36 2.77 -28.75
N LEU A 529 -30.21 2.94 -28.10
CA LEU A 529 -30.14 3.51 -26.76
C LEU A 529 -30.27 5.03 -26.81
N PRO A 530 -30.85 5.66 -25.79
CA PRO A 530 -30.80 7.12 -25.66
C PRO A 530 -29.37 7.67 -25.78
N ARG A 531 -29.21 8.84 -26.42
CA ARG A 531 -27.90 9.45 -26.70
C ARG A 531 -26.99 9.59 -25.47
N PHE A 532 -27.57 9.75 -24.28
CA PHE A 532 -26.81 9.85 -23.03
C PHE A 532 -26.17 8.52 -22.57
N LEU A 533 -26.63 7.37 -23.05
CA LEU A 533 -26.05 6.07 -22.68
C LEU A 533 -24.96 5.59 -23.65
N HIS A 534 -24.91 6.11 -24.87
CA HIS A 534 -23.95 5.67 -25.89
C HIS A 534 -23.03 6.77 -26.42
N SER A 535 -23.23 8.04 -26.02
CA SER A 535 -22.42 9.17 -26.48
C SER A 535 -22.08 10.14 -25.34
N LEU A 536 -20.82 10.59 -25.30
CA LEU A 536 -20.35 11.61 -24.35
C LEU A 536 -20.63 13.04 -24.84
N THR A 537 -21.05 13.24 -26.09
CA THR A 537 -21.35 14.55 -26.69
C THR A 537 -22.38 15.38 -25.92
N PRO A 538 -23.53 14.84 -25.42
CA PRO A 538 -24.46 15.63 -24.62
C PRO A 538 -23.88 16.13 -23.29
N TYR A 539 -23.05 15.32 -22.63
CA TYR A 539 -22.37 15.73 -21.39
C TYR A 539 -21.29 16.80 -21.67
N ASP A 540 -20.57 16.64 -22.77
CA ASP A 540 -19.57 17.62 -23.21
C ASP A 540 -20.20 18.99 -23.48
N HIS A 541 -21.37 19.04 -24.13
CA HIS A 541 -22.11 20.28 -24.33
C HIS A 541 -22.53 20.92 -22.99
N MET A 542 -23.00 20.11 -22.02
CA MET A 542 -23.42 20.63 -20.71
C MET A 542 -22.24 21.19 -19.90
N LEU A 543 -21.12 20.47 -19.86
CA LEU A 543 -19.92 20.86 -19.10
C LEU A 543 -19.16 22.01 -19.79
N SER A 544 -19.07 22.00 -21.12
CA SER A 544 -18.45 23.10 -21.86
C SER A 544 -19.28 24.39 -21.79
N CYS A 545 -20.62 24.30 -21.76
CA CYS A 545 -21.48 25.46 -21.50
C CYS A 545 -21.41 25.97 -20.06
N ALA A 546 -21.14 25.08 -19.09
CA ALA A 546 -20.92 25.48 -17.70
C ALA A 546 -19.59 26.23 -17.51
N CYS A 547 -18.52 25.84 -18.23
CA CYS A 547 -17.21 26.51 -18.17
C CYS A 547 -17.11 27.74 -19.11
N VAL A 548 -17.86 27.80 -20.22
CA VAL A 548 -17.82 28.91 -21.19
C VAL A 548 -19.24 29.32 -21.60
N LYS A 549 -19.79 30.35 -20.93
CA LYS A 549 -21.14 30.88 -21.19
C LYS A 549 -21.38 31.27 -22.67
N ASP A 550 -20.34 31.73 -23.38
CA ASP A 550 -20.45 32.21 -24.76
C ASP A 550 -20.54 31.10 -25.84
N LYS A 551 -20.19 29.85 -25.53
CA LYS A 551 -20.31 28.73 -26.49
C LYS A 551 -21.74 28.22 -26.64
N CYS A 552 -22.63 28.57 -25.71
CA CYS A 552 -24.00 28.05 -25.67
C CYS A 552 -25.00 28.83 -26.54
N GLN A 553 -24.59 29.90 -27.23
CA GLN A 553 -25.50 30.73 -28.04
C GLN A 553 -25.78 30.21 -29.46
N LYS A 554 -25.20 29.09 -29.91
CA LYS A 554 -25.53 28.50 -31.22
C LYS A 554 -26.21 27.15 -31.07
N SER A 555 -27.54 27.18 -31.14
CA SER A 555 -28.38 25.99 -31.33
C SER A 555 -28.02 25.27 -32.65
N PRO A 556 -28.03 23.93 -32.71
CA PRO A 556 -27.64 23.19 -33.91
C PRO A 556 -28.75 23.25 -34.96
N SER A 557 -28.66 24.22 -35.88
CA SER A 557 -29.39 24.14 -37.14
C SER A 557 -28.52 23.40 -38.16
N ARG A 558 -29.00 22.23 -38.58
CA ARG A 558 -28.59 21.42 -39.76
C ARG A 558 -27.33 21.91 -40.48
N THR A 559 -26.18 21.29 -40.20
CA THR A 559 -25.02 21.34 -41.11
C THR A 559 -24.23 20.04 -41.03
N GLU A 560 -24.89 18.91 -41.32
CA GLU A 560 -24.19 17.75 -41.90
C GLU A 560 -23.95 18.05 -43.39
N GLN A 561 -23.03 18.96 -43.68
CA GLN A 561 -22.41 19.19 -44.99
C GLN A 561 -21.33 20.27 -44.81
N GLY A 562 -20.13 19.86 -44.40
CA GLY A 562 -19.02 20.79 -44.17
C GLY A 562 -17.65 20.16 -44.02
N ASP A 563 -17.54 18.88 -43.63
CA ASP A 563 -16.26 18.19 -43.45
C ASP A 563 -15.67 17.62 -44.75
N ALA A 564 -15.62 18.44 -45.80
CA ALA A 564 -14.91 18.10 -47.05
C ALA A 564 -14.04 19.24 -47.62
N LYS A 565 -13.86 20.36 -46.90
CA LYS A 565 -12.99 21.47 -47.33
C LYS A 565 -12.01 21.91 -46.21
N SER A 566 -11.10 21.02 -45.82
CA SER A 566 -9.90 21.44 -45.08
C SER A 566 -8.61 20.72 -45.52
N GLN A 567 -8.63 20.04 -46.67
CA GLN A 567 -7.48 19.29 -47.18
C GLN A 567 -6.78 19.92 -48.39
N ASN A 568 -7.08 21.17 -48.76
CA ASN A 568 -6.49 21.82 -49.93
C ASN A 568 -6.07 23.28 -49.69
N ARG A 569 -5.35 23.53 -48.60
CA ARG A 569 -4.70 24.83 -48.35
C ARG A 569 -3.37 24.59 -47.64
N ASN A 570 -2.38 24.10 -48.39
CA ASN A 570 -0.96 24.02 -48.00
C ASN A 570 -0.08 23.77 -49.24
N SER A 571 -0.33 24.50 -50.33
CA SER A 571 0.58 24.49 -51.51
C SER A 571 0.88 25.88 -52.07
N GLU A 572 0.44 26.96 -51.41
CA GLU A 572 0.72 28.34 -51.83
C GLU A 572 1.03 29.20 -50.60
N GLU A 573 2.14 28.91 -49.92
CA GLU A 573 2.75 29.84 -48.94
C GLU A 573 4.23 29.46 -48.69
N MET A 574 4.97 29.14 -49.77
CA MET A 574 6.42 28.86 -49.75
C MET A 574 7.25 29.96 -50.44
N THR A 575 6.65 31.10 -50.77
CA THR A 575 7.35 32.24 -51.38
C THR A 575 6.84 33.51 -50.73
N ASP A 576 7.42 33.82 -49.57
CA ASP A 576 7.67 35.20 -49.09
C ASP A 576 8.11 35.13 -47.63
N LEU A 577 9.40 34.85 -47.39
CA LEU A 577 10.06 35.14 -46.11
C LEU A 577 11.60 35.13 -46.30
N LEU A 578 12.05 35.96 -47.24
CA LEU A 578 13.43 36.46 -47.31
C LEU A 578 13.38 37.99 -47.36
N SER A 579 13.31 38.65 -46.20
CA SER A 579 13.73 40.05 -46.01
C SER A 579 13.37 40.56 -44.61
N ALA A 580 14.31 41.31 -44.02
CA ALA A 580 14.17 42.30 -42.95
C ALA A 580 14.37 41.87 -41.48
N THR A 581 15.51 42.37 -40.99
CA THR A 581 16.11 42.39 -39.65
C THR A 581 15.60 43.52 -38.73
N ALA A 582 15.75 43.29 -37.41
CA ALA A 582 16.06 44.24 -36.30
C ALA A 582 14.92 44.94 -35.48
N LYS A 583 14.65 44.38 -34.28
CA LYS A 583 14.48 44.90 -32.86
C LYS A 583 14.02 46.37 -32.57
N PRO A 584 13.62 46.72 -31.31
CA PRO A 584 12.83 46.04 -30.26
C PRO A 584 11.77 46.98 -29.56
N ASN A 585 10.95 46.40 -28.66
CA ASN A 585 10.01 46.98 -27.65
C ASN A 585 8.65 46.26 -27.82
N GLY A 586 8.02 45.62 -26.85
CA GLY A 586 7.88 45.93 -25.44
C GLY A 586 6.37 46.08 -25.19
N ASP A 587 5.67 44.96 -24.94
CA ASP A 587 4.41 44.84 -24.14
C ASP A 587 3.73 43.46 -24.32
N PRO A 588 2.86 43.03 -23.38
CA PRO A 588 2.89 41.68 -22.84
C PRO A 588 2.02 40.66 -23.59
N PHE A 589 2.41 39.40 -23.40
CA PHE A 589 1.70 38.16 -23.70
C PHE A 589 0.17 38.30 -23.84
N PRO A 590 -0.46 37.77 -24.92
CA PRO A 590 -1.89 37.59 -24.91
C PRO A 590 -2.23 36.59 -23.80
N GLN A 591 -2.96 37.06 -22.79
CA GLN A 591 -3.51 36.25 -21.73
C GLN A 591 -4.39 35.16 -22.33
N ASN A 592 -3.93 33.92 -22.21
CA ASN A 592 -4.65 32.72 -22.59
C ASN A 592 -5.78 32.50 -21.56
N LYS A 593 -6.99 32.96 -21.88
CA LYS A 593 -8.19 32.84 -21.03
C LYS A 593 -8.86 31.45 -21.06
N ASP A 594 -8.10 30.39 -21.33
CA ASP A 594 -8.61 29.01 -21.40
C ASP A 594 -8.32 28.17 -20.15
N PHE A 595 -7.88 28.78 -19.04
CA PHE A 595 -7.35 28.07 -17.87
C PHE A 595 -8.28 28.01 -16.63
N GLU A 596 -9.57 28.27 -16.77
CA GLU A 596 -10.55 28.02 -15.71
C GLU A 596 -11.42 26.80 -16.04
N CYS A 597 -10.85 25.60 -15.92
CA CYS A 597 -11.57 24.33 -15.66
C CYS A 597 -10.56 23.16 -15.75
N VAL A 598 -9.74 22.96 -14.71
CA VAL A 598 -9.05 21.68 -14.41
C VAL A 598 -9.18 21.40 -12.92
#